data_AF-A0A7V3AE82-F1
#
_entry.id   AF-A0A7V3AE82-F1
#
_cell.length_a   1.000
_cell.length_b   1.000
_cell.length_c   1.000
_cell.angle_alpha   90.00
_cell.angle_beta   90.00
_cell.angle_gamma   90.00
#
_symmetry.space_group_name_H-M   'P 1'
#
loop_
_entity.id
_entity.type
_entity.pdbx_description
1 polymer ?
#
loop_
_entity_poly.entity_id
_entity_poly.type
_entity_poly.pdbx_seq_one_letter_code
_entity_poly.pdbx_strand_id
1 'polypeptide(L)'
;MNESNAARCWCLPTSEGSHWLVPDPADPQMLAEALSAGAPIVLARRKPDAGMGEAFRHGAGELVSGIRRAAYAVYFRAFSRSLIAGAGLVVGLALRRLPSEFKVFGLAVLALALVFAGWVLIADLLPALRWAVRCAGAERALKQAQWRTSAFCARLEEALRFRKSLSLEQRGRAPDRELLDADAYRRLIDEKVVSTAELRQLGRALEATFALSDSEPPPKVVELADRHRIDTDAVLFYLDLISAARKL
;
A
#
# COMPACT_ATOMS: atom_id res chain seq x y z
N MET A 1 15.06 5.18 -18.81
CA MET A 1 14.21 5.24 -17.61
C MET A 1 14.74 4.22 -16.62
N ASN A 2 15.14 4.63 -15.42
CA ASN A 2 15.56 3.69 -14.37
C ASN A 2 14.33 2.90 -13.89
N GLU A 3 14.26 1.61 -14.23
CA GLU A 3 13.22 0.67 -13.77
C GLU A 3 13.19 0.50 -12.23
N SER A 4 14.20 1.04 -11.54
CA SER A 4 14.33 1.04 -10.09
C SER A 4 13.30 1.91 -9.35
N ASN A 5 12.63 2.85 -10.02
CA ASN A 5 11.75 3.83 -9.35
C ASN A 5 10.26 3.70 -9.71
N ALA A 6 9.90 2.80 -10.63
CA ALA A 6 8.49 2.59 -10.97
C ALA A 6 7.79 1.79 -9.87
N ALA A 7 6.59 2.22 -9.47
CA ALA A 7 5.73 1.43 -8.59
C ALA A 7 5.54 0.03 -9.19
N ARG A 8 5.60 -1.00 -8.35
CA ARG A 8 5.36 -2.39 -8.77
C ARG A 8 4.05 -2.85 -8.19
N CYS A 9 3.32 -3.66 -8.94
CA CYS A 9 2.12 -4.32 -8.45
C CYS A 9 2.19 -5.78 -8.84
N TRP A 10 1.95 -6.67 -7.90
CA TRP A 10 1.92 -8.10 -8.13
C TRP A 10 0.47 -8.52 -8.37
N CYS A 11 0.19 -9.09 -9.54
CA CYS A 11 -1.10 -9.73 -9.84
C CYS A 11 -0.97 -11.20 -9.45
N LEU A 12 -1.34 -11.50 -8.22
CA LEU A 12 -1.18 -12.79 -7.57
C LEU A 12 -2.43 -13.66 -7.75
N PRO A 13 -2.29 -14.98 -7.94
CA PRO A 13 -3.42 -15.90 -8.09
C PRO A 13 -4.09 -16.23 -6.74
N THR A 14 -5.40 -16.49 -6.73
CA THR A 14 -6.08 -17.09 -5.57
C THR A 14 -6.29 -18.59 -5.78
N SER A 15 -6.69 -19.34 -4.75
CA SER A 15 -6.96 -20.78 -4.93
C SER A 15 -8.23 -21.02 -5.75
N GLU A 16 -9.11 -20.02 -5.87
CA GLU A 16 -10.31 -20.05 -6.71
C GLU A 16 -10.03 -19.71 -8.18
N GLY A 17 -8.80 -19.31 -8.51
CA GLY A 17 -8.42 -18.90 -9.87
C GLY A 17 -8.77 -17.45 -10.22
N SER A 18 -9.25 -16.68 -9.24
CA SER A 18 -9.28 -15.22 -9.33
C SER A 18 -7.87 -14.64 -9.13
N HIS A 19 -7.73 -13.33 -9.26
CA HIS A 19 -6.44 -12.65 -9.07
C HIS A 19 -6.59 -11.52 -8.07
N TRP A 20 -5.51 -11.27 -7.34
CA TRP A 20 -5.41 -10.29 -6.28
C TRP A 20 -4.22 -9.36 -6.56
N LEU A 21 -4.43 -8.05 -6.39
CA LEU A 21 -3.41 -7.05 -6.68
C LEU A 21 -2.72 -6.62 -5.38
N VAL A 22 -1.41 -6.86 -5.30
CA VAL A 22 -0.58 -6.47 -4.15
C VAL A 22 0.38 -5.35 -4.57
N PRO A 23 0.25 -4.14 -4.01
CA PRO A 23 1.11 -3.01 -4.36
C PRO A 23 2.47 -3.10 -3.66
N ASP A 24 3.48 -2.54 -4.32
CA ASP A 24 4.79 -2.27 -3.75
C ASP A 24 5.26 -0.85 -4.19
N PRO A 25 5.36 0.10 -3.25
CA PRO A 25 5.21 -0.06 -1.80
C PRO A 25 3.74 -0.17 -1.34
N ALA A 26 3.51 -0.78 -0.17
CA ALA A 26 2.17 -0.92 0.42
C ALA A 26 1.70 0.35 1.17
N ASP A 27 2.63 1.20 1.63
CA ASP A 27 2.30 2.47 2.24
C ASP A 27 1.60 3.40 1.23
N PRO A 28 0.38 3.91 1.51
CA PRO A 28 -0.37 4.72 0.56
C PRO A 28 0.34 6.02 0.14
N GLN A 29 1.19 6.60 1.01
CA GLN A 29 1.94 7.81 0.69
C GLN A 29 3.02 7.52 -0.35
N MET A 30 3.86 6.54 -0.05
CA MET A 30 4.95 6.12 -0.92
C MET A 30 4.40 5.58 -2.25
N LEU A 31 3.27 4.86 -2.21
CA LEU A 31 2.61 4.37 -3.41
C LEU A 31 2.09 5.51 -4.28
N ALA A 32 1.44 6.51 -3.69
CA ALA A 32 0.96 7.68 -4.42
C ALA A 32 2.12 8.48 -5.04
N GLU A 33 3.24 8.60 -4.34
CA GLU A 33 4.47 9.21 -4.86
C GLU A 33 5.03 8.43 -6.04
N ALA A 34 5.20 7.11 -5.90
CA ALA A 34 5.73 6.25 -6.94
C ALA A 34 4.84 6.21 -8.19
N LEU A 35 3.51 6.13 -8.01
CA LEU A 35 2.55 6.17 -9.12
C LEU A 35 2.49 7.56 -9.78
N SER A 36 2.76 8.64 -9.04
CA SER A 36 2.83 9.98 -9.65
C SER A 36 4.08 10.17 -10.49
N ALA A 37 5.14 9.39 -10.23
CA ALA A 37 6.38 9.43 -11.00
C ALA A 37 6.29 8.66 -12.33
N GLY A 38 5.37 7.69 -12.45
CA GLY A 38 5.18 6.96 -13.69
C GLY A 38 4.17 5.80 -13.60
N ALA A 39 3.91 5.19 -14.76
CA ALA A 39 3.06 4.01 -14.85
C ALA A 39 3.63 2.85 -14.03
N PRO A 40 2.80 2.10 -13.27
CA PRO A 40 3.26 0.95 -12.53
C PRO A 40 3.58 -0.22 -13.45
N ILE A 41 4.52 -1.06 -13.01
CA ILE A 41 4.79 -2.35 -13.61
C ILE A 41 3.92 -3.39 -12.90
N VAL A 42 3.05 -4.08 -13.65
CA VAL A 42 2.21 -5.16 -13.14
C VAL A 42 2.86 -6.49 -13.47
N LEU A 43 3.31 -7.22 -12.45
CA LEU A 43 3.91 -8.55 -12.58
C LEU A 43 2.80 -9.61 -12.52
N ALA A 44 2.63 -10.36 -13.61
CA ALA A 44 1.57 -11.35 -13.73
C ALA A 44 2.10 -12.65 -14.35
N ARG A 45 1.39 -13.77 -14.16
CA ARG A 45 1.81 -15.07 -14.70
C ARG A 45 1.90 -15.15 -16.24
N ARG A 46 1.10 -14.33 -16.94
CA ARG A 46 0.99 -14.28 -18.41
C ARG A 46 0.48 -12.92 -18.84
N LYS A 47 0.38 -12.70 -20.17
CA LYS A 47 -0.27 -11.51 -20.73
C LYS A 47 -1.70 -11.38 -20.19
N PRO A 48 -2.16 -10.15 -19.91
CA PRO A 48 -3.47 -9.93 -19.29
C PRO A 48 -4.58 -10.53 -20.16
N ASP A 49 -5.45 -11.30 -19.53
CA ASP A 49 -6.74 -11.71 -20.08
C ASP A 49 -7.85 -10.84 -19.46
N ALA A 50 -9.11 -11.08 -19.87
CA ALA A 50 -10.25 -10.34 -19.37
C ALA A 50 -10.37 -10.42 -17.83
N GLY A 51 -10.11 -11.59 -17.23
CA GLY A 51 -10.20 -11.80 -15.79
C GLY A 51 -9.12 -11.07 -15.01
N MET A 52 -7.87 -11.10 -15.47
CA MET A 52 -6.78 -10.32 -14.86
C MET A 52 -6.99 -8.83 -15.01
N GLY A 53 -7.53 -8.39 -16.15
CA GLY A 53 -7.87 -7.00 -16.38
C GLY A 53 -8.95 -6.51 -15.41
N GLU A 54 -9.95 -7.33 -15.13
CA GLU A 54 -11.00 -7.02 -14.16
C GLU A 54 -10.48 -6.98 -12.71
N ALA A 55 -9.72 -8.00 -12.31
CA ALA A 55 -9.07 -8.04 -11.01
C ALA A 55 -8.15 -6.83 -10.79
N PHE A 56 -7.37 -6.45 -11.81
CA PHE A 56 -6.54 -5.25 -11.77
C PHE A 56 -7.38 -3.98 -11.62
N ARG A 57 -8.47 -3.82 -12.37
CA ARG A 57 -9.35 -2.64 -12.23
C ARG A 57 -9.95 -2.54 -10.83
N HIS A 58 -10.39 -3.67 -10.28
CA HIS A 58 -10.95 -3.71 -8.93
C HIS A 58 -9.89 -3.34 -7.88
N GLY A 59 -8.74 -4.03 -7.90
CA GLY A 59 -7.62 -3.76 -6.99
C GLY A 59 -7.09 -2.34 -7.13
N ALA A 60 -6.95 -1.82 -8.36
CA ALA A 60 -6.57 -0.43 -8.59
C ALA A 60 -7.57 0.57 -7.98
N GLY A 61 -8.88 0.25 -8.02
CA GLY A 61 -9.91 1.03 -7.33
C GLY A 61 -9.72 1.04 -5.82
N GLU A 62 -9.38 -0.11 -5.21
CA GLU A 62 -9.08 -0.22 -3.78
C GLU A 62 -7.82 0.56 -3.40
N LEU A 63 -6.75 0.49 -4.21
CA LEU A 63 -5.53 1.27 -4.02
C LEU A 63 -5.82 2.77 -4.05
N VAL A 64 -6.55 3.25 -5.06
CA VAL A 64 -6.95 4.66 -5.16
C VAL A 64 -7.81 5.07 -3.97
N SER A 65 -8.74 4.21 -3.52
CA SER A 65 -9.55 4.46 -2.33
C SER A 65 -8.69 4.56 -1.06
N GLY A 66 -7.68 3.69 -0.90
CA GLY A 66 -6.70 3.75 0.18
C GLY A 66 -5.91 5.06 0.17
N ILE A 67 -5.38 5.45 -0.99
CA ILE A 67 -4.66 6.71 -1.19
C ILE A 67 -5.55 7.92 -0.86
N ARG A 68 -6.82 7.91 -1.28
CA ARG A 68 -7.79 8.97 -0.96
C ARG A 68 -8.13 9.01 0.53
N ARG A 69 -8.28 7.86 1.20
CA ARG A 69 -8.49 7.80 2.66
C ARG A 69 -7.31 8.41 3.42
N ALA A 70 -6.08 8.10 3.02
CA ALA A 70 -4.88 8.73 3.58
C ALA A 70 -4.88 10.26 3.32
N ALA A 71 -5.31 10.68 2.12
CA ALA A 71 -5.47 12.09 1.78
C ALA A 71 -6.41 12.84 2.73
N TYR A 72 -7.56 12.24 3.04
CA TYR A 72 -8.55 12.87 3.93
C TYR A 72 -8.00 13.14 5.33
N ALA A 73 -7.16 12.27 5.87
CA ALA A 73 -6.51 12.53 7.16
C ALA A 73 -5.60 13.77 7.10
N VAL A 74 -4.84 13.93 6.01
CA VAL A 74 -4.00 15.11 5.77
C VAL A 74 -4.85 16.37 5.59
N TYR A 75 -5.92 16.30 4.78
CA TYR A 75 -6.84 17.43 4.58
C TYR A 75 -7.53 17.85 5.87
N PHE A 76 -8.01 16.89 6.66
CA PHE A 76 -8.67 17.18 7.92
C PHE A 76 -7.71 17.85 8.91
N ARG A 77 -6.45 17.38 9.00
CA ARG A 77 -5.42 18.01 9.82
C ARG A 77 -5.12 19.44 9.35
N ALA A 78 -4.95 19.66 8.05
CA ALA A 78 -4.67 20.98 7.49
C ALA A 78 -5.83 21.96 7.72
N PHE A 79 -7.05 21.50 7.49
CA PHE A 79 -8.27 22.29 7.68
C PHE A 79 -8.49 22.65 9.15
N SER A 80 -8.44 21.67 10.05
CA SER A 80 -8.66 21.90 11.49
C SER A 80 -7.64 22.89 12.07
N ARG A 81 -6.36 22.77 11.69
CA ARG A 81 -5.32 23.71 12.14
C ARG A 81 -5.45 25.09 11.52
N SER A 82 -5.92 25.17 10.27
CA SER A 82 -6.21 26.44 9.61
C SER A 82 -7.36 27.18 10.30
N LEU A 83 -8.40 26.47 10.76
CA LEU A 83 -9.47 27.05 11.56
C LEU A 83 -8.95 27.59 12.90
N ILE A 84 -8.07 26.86 13.59
CA ILE A 84 -7.46 27.31 14.85
C ILE A 84 -6.62 28.57 14.62
N ALA A 85 -5.80 28.59 13.56
CA ALA A 85 -5.02 29.77 13.19
C ALA A 85 -5.91 30.99 12.88
N GLY A 86 -6.96 30.79 12.09
CA GLY A 86 -7.95 31.83 11.77
C GLY A 86 -8.66 32.37 13.01
N ALA A 87 -9.10 31.48 13.91
CA ALA A 87 -9.72 31.87 15.17
C ALA A 87 -8.75 32.70 16.04
N GLY A 88 -7.48 32.29 16.14
CA GLY A 88 -6.46 33.04 16.86
C GLY A 88 -6.24 34.45 16.30
N LEU A 89 -6.25 34.60 14.98
CA LEU A 89 -6.16 35.92 14.32
C LEU A 89 -7.37 36.78 14.63
N VAL A 90 -8.58 36.23 14.58
CA VAL A 90 -9.83 36.94 14.91
C VAL A 90 -9.83 37.39 16.38
N VAL A 91 -9.45 36.51 17.30
CA VAL A 91 -9.35 36.83 18.74
C VAL A 91 -8.30 37.92 18.97
N GLY A 92 -7.12 37.82 18.36
CA GLY A 92 -6.09 38.85 18.46
C GLY A 92 -6.57 40.22 17.95
N LEU A 93 -7.28 40.26 16.82
CA LEU A 93 -7.87 41.48 16.27
C LEU A 93 -8.98 42.05 17.16
N ALA A 94 -9.84 41.20 17.73
CA ALA A 94 -10.91 41.61 18.62
C ALA A 94 -10.36 42.21 19.92
N LEU A 95 -9.35 41.57 20.54
CA LEU A 95 -8.68 42.06 21.74
C LEU A 95 -8.02 43.44 21.52
N ARG A 96 -7.55 43.74 20.31
CA ARG A 96 -7.02 45.07 19.97
C ARG A 96 -8.07 46.18 19.95
N ARG A 97 -9.37 45.84 19.87
CA ARG A 97 -10.47 46.82 19.94
C ARG A 97 -10.91 47.13 21.36
N LEU A 98 -10.38 46.43 22.37
CA LEU A 98 -10.65 46.65 23.78
C LEU A 98 -9.79 47.82 24.36
N PRO A 99 -10.05 48.27 25.60
CA PRO A 99 -9.29 49.32 26.27
C PRO A 99 -7.77 49.05 26.31
N SER A 100 -6.97 50.09 26.56
CA SER A 100 -5.50 50.10 26.40
C SER A 100 -4.77 48.94 27.06
N GLU A 101 -5.27 48.45 28.19
CA GLU A 101 -4.72 47.34 28.96
C GLU A 101 -4.67 46.01 28.17
N PHE A 102 -5.61 45.81 27.24
CA PHE A 102 -5.71 44.59 26.43
C PHE A 102 -4.98 44.68 25.08
N LYS A 103 -4.51 45.87 24.68
CA LYS A 103 -3.89 46.05 23.35
C LYS A 103 -2.57 45.30 23.20
N VAL A 104 -1.75 45.29 24.26
CA VAL A 104 -0.47 44.56 24.28
C VAL A 104 -0.72 43.06 24.23
N PHE A 105 -1.70 42.57 25.00
CA PHE A 105 -2.12 41.17 24.96
C PHE A 105 -2.67 40.77 23.59
N GLY A 106 -3.52 41.59 22.98
CA GLY A 106 -4.03 41.37 21.62
C GLY A 106 -2.92 41.34 20.56
N LEU A 107 -1.88 42.17 20.70
CA LEU A 107 -0.68 42.14 19.84
C LEU A 107 0.10 40.82 20.00
N ALA A 108 0.31 40.36 21.24
CA ALA A 108 0.99 39.09 21.50
C ALA A 108 0.22 37.89 20.91
N VAL A 109 -1.10 37.85 21.10
CA VAL A 109 -1.99 36.82 20.51
C VAL A 109 -1.93 36.86 18.99
N LEU A 110 -1.97 38.06 18.38
CA LEU A 110 -1.90 38.20 16.93
C LEU A 110 -0.54 37.73 16.37
N ALA A 111 0.57 38.06 17.03
CA ALA A 111 1.89 37.62 16.63
C ALA A 111 2.01 36.08 16.68
N LEU A 112 1.54 35.47 17.78
CA LEU A 112 1.53 34.01 17.92
C LEU A 112 0.64 33.34 16.86
N ALA A 113 -0.55 33.90 16.60
CA ALA A 113 -1.46 33.40 15.59
C ALA A 113 -0.87 33.50 14.17
N LEU A 114 -0.11 34.56 13.85
CA LEU A 114 0.59 34.70 12.57
C LEU A 114 1.73 33.68 12.42
N VAL A 115 2.54 33.47 13.46
CA VAL A 115 3.58 32.43 13.46
C VAL A 115 2.96 31.05 13.26
N PHE A 116 1.88 30.76 13.99
CA PHE A 116 1.16 29.50 13.86
C PHE A 116 0.53 29.34 12.46
N ALA A 117 -0.08 30.39 11.90
CA ALA A 117 -0.61 30.36 10.53
C ALA A 117 0.48 30.09 9.48
N GLY A 118 1.65 30.73 9.63
CA GLY A 118 2.81 30.47 8.78
C GLY A 118 3.29 29.02 8.87
N TRP A 119 3.31 28.46 10.09
CA TRP A 119 3.63 27.06 10.29
C TRP A 119 2.59 26.12 9.66
N VAL A 120 1.29 26.37 9.83
CA VAL A 120 0.20 25.57 9.22
C VAL A 120 0.30 25.60 7.69
N LEU A 121 0.66 26.74 7.10
CA LEU A 121 0.86 26.85 5.66
C LEU A 121 1.95 25.89 5.16
N ILE A 122 3.11 25.90 5.83
CA ILE A 122 4.28 25.11 5.41
C ILE A 122 4.13 23.63 5.76
N ALA A 123 3.65 23.33 6.97
CA ALA A 123 3.62 21.99 7.52
C ALA A 123 2.38 21.18 7.14
N ASP A 124 1.26 21.83 6.79
CA ASP A 124 0.00 21.14 6.53
C ASP A 124 -0.59 21.46 5.14
N LEU A 125 -0.81 22.73 4.81
CA LEU A 125 -1.48 23.12 3.56
C LEU A 125 -0.65 22.79 2.31
N LEU A 126 0.65 23.09 2.29
CA LEU A 126 1.51 22.75 1.17
C LEU A 126 1.58 21.23 0.92
N PRO A 127 1.81 20.37 1.95
CA PRO A 127 1.70 18.92 1.81
C PRO A 127 0.32 18.46 1.33
N ALA A 128 -0.76 19.02 1.85
CA ALA A 128 -2.12 18.69 1.41
C ALA A 128 -2.34 18.97 -0.09
N LEU A 129 -1.88 20.13 -0.59
CA LEU A 129 -1.96 20.48 -2.01
C LEU A 129 -1.13 19.51 -2.87
N ARG A 130 0.09 19.17 -2.45
CA ARG A 130 0.91 18.16 -3.13
C ARG A 130 0.20 16.81 -3.18
N TRP A 131 -0.51 16.46 -2.12
CA TRP A 131 -1.27 15.22 -2.06
C TRP A 131 -2.42 15.17 -3.08
N ALA A 132 -3.12 16.29 -3.28
CA ALA A 132 -4.20 16.38 -4.26
C ALA A 132 -3.70 16.07 -5.67
N VAL A 133 -2.55 16.66 -6.03
CA VAL A 133 -1.90 16.43 -7.32
C VAL A 133 -1.49 14.96 -7.47
N ARG A 134 -0.91 14.36 -6.40
CA ARG A 134 -0.48 12.96 -6.40
C ARG A 134 -1.63 11.97 -6.54
N CYS A 135 -2.76 12.21 -5.87
CA CYS A 135 -3.95 11.38 -6.03
C CYS A 135 -4.44 11.35 -7.48
N ALA A 136 -4.49 12.52 -8.13
CA ALA A 136 -4.89 12.62 -9.54
C ALA A 136 -3.85 12.02 -10.50
N GLY A 137 -2.56 12.04 -10.13
CA GLY A 137 -1.48 11.38 -10.85
C GLY A 137 -1.57 9.87 -10.76
N ALA A 138 -1.77 9.32 -9.57
CA ALA A 138 -1.84 7.89 -9.30
C ALA A 138 -2.99 7.20 -10.06
N GLU A 139 -4.17 7.81 -10.09
CA GLU A 139 -5.32 7.28 -10.83
C GLU A 139 -5.05 7.22 -12.35
N ARG A 140 -4.37 8.24 -12.89
CA ARG A 140 -3.97 8.25 -14.30
C ARG A 140 -2.90 7.22 -14.60
N ALA A 141 -1.91 7.07 -13.72
CA ALA A 141 -0.83 6.11 -13.88
C ALA A 141 -1.32 4.66 -13.89
N LEU A 142 -2.27 4.30 -13.01
CA LEU A 142 -2.86 2.96 -12.98
C LEU A 142 -3.58 2.59 -14.30
N LYS A 143 -4.17 3.56 -15.00
CA LYS A 143 -4.78 3.34 -16.33
C LYS A 143 -3.73 3.02 -17.42
N GLN A 144 -2.47 3.35 -17.18
CA GLN A 144 -1.35 3.16 -18.09
C GLN A 144 -0.41 2.02 -17.67
N ALA A 145 -0.89 1.13 -16.79
CA ALA A 145 -0.11 0.04 -16.23
C ALA A 145 0.59 -0.81 -17.30
N GLN A 146 1.86 -1.10 -17.06
CA GLN A 146 2.70 -1.90 -17.95
C GLN A 146 2.74 -3.34 -17.46
N TRP A 147 2.13 -4.24 -18.22
CA TRP A 147 2.08 -5.66 -17.87
C TRP A 147 3.37 -6.37 -18.24
N ARG A 148 3.95 -7.10 -17.29
CA ARG A 148 5.12 -7.97 -17.48
C ARG A 148 4.83 -9.37 -17.00
N THR A 149 5.21 -10.34 -17.82
CA THR A 149 5.13 -11.75 -17.46
C THR A 149 6.22 -12.08 -16.44
N SER A 150 5.86 -12.78 -15.38
CA SER A 150 6.75 -13.26 -14.32
C SER A 150 6.62 -14.77 -14.19
N ALA A 151 7.72 -15.48 -14.39
CA ALA A 151 7.80 -16.93 -14.16
C ALA A 151 7.49 -17.29 -12.71
N PHE A 152 7.86 -16.42 -11.77
CA PHE A 152 7.55 -16.59 -10.36
C PHE A 152 6.04 -16.56 -10.10
N CYS A 153 5.29 -15.60 -10.66
CA CYS A 153 3.83 -15.57 -10.55
C CYS A 153 3.17 -16.84 -11.13
N ALA A 154 3.74 -17.40 -12.21
CA ALA A 154 3.26 -18.67 -12.77
C ALA A 154 3.50 -19.85 -11.80
N ARG A 155 4.69 -19.94 -11.19
CA ARG A 155 5.00 -20.98 -10.20
C ARG A 155 4.15 -20.88 -8.93
N LEU A 156 3.83 -19.67 -8.47
CA LEU A 156 2.90 -19.47 -7.35
C LEU A 156 1.49 -19.99 -7.68
N GLU A 157 1.00 -19.78 -8.90
CA GLU A 157 -0.31 -20.31 -9.33
C GLU A 157 -0.31 -21.84 -9.38
N GLU A 158 0.73 -22.43 -9.95
CA GLU A 158 0.89 -23.89 -10.02
C GLU A 158 0.92 -24.52 -8.63
N ALA A 159 1.64 -23.90 -7.68
CA ALA A 159 1.72 -24.37 -6.30
C ALA A 159 0.37 -24.28 -5.59
N LEU A 160 -0.35 -23.16 -5.73
CA LEU A 160 -1.70 -23.00 -5.16
C LEU A 160 -2.70 -24.00 -5.73
N ARG A 161 -2.68 -24.21 -7.06
CA ARG A 161 -3.53 -25.23 -7.72
C ARG A 161 -3.19 -26.63 -7.25
N PHE A 162 -1.90 -26.94 -7.13
CA PHE A 162 -1.45 -28.23 -6.63
C PHE A 162 -1.94 -28.44 -5.19
N ARG A 163 -1.72 -27.47 -4.29
CA ARG A 163 -2.20 -27.51 -2.89
C ARG A 163 -3.71 -27.74 -2.79
N LYS A 164 -4.51 -27.12 -3.66
CA LYS A 164 -5.96 -27.32 -3.72
C LYS A 164 -6.37 -28.71 -4.20
N SER A 165 -5.56 -29.34 -5.05
CA SER A 165 -5.81 -30.71 -5.53
C SER A 165 -5.54 -31.79 -4.47
N LEU A 166 -4.87 -31.44 -3.37
CA LEU A 166 -4.53 -32.35 -2.28
C LEU A 166 -5.62 -32.36 -1.21
N SER A 167 -5.90 -33.56 -0.70
CA SER A 167 -6.63 -33.71 0.56
C SER A 167 -5.79 -33.21 1.75
N LEU A 168 -6.43 -32.88 2.88
CA LEU A 168 -5.73 -32.39 4.07
C LEU A 168 -4.62 -33.33 4.55
N GLU A 169 -4.80 -34.65 4.43
CA GLU A 169 -3.83 -35.68 4.81
C GLU A 169 -2.62 -35.78 3.87
N GLN A 170 -2.74 -35.21 2.67
CA GLN A 170 -1.71 -35.21 1.63
C GLN A 170 -0.91 -33.91 1.58
N ARG A 171 -1.42 -32.83 2.17
CA ARG A 171 -0.69 -31.55 2.28
C ARG A 171 0.61 -31.74 3.08
N GLY A 172 1.68 -31.11 2.64
CA GLY A 172 3.00 -31.22 3.24
C GLY A 172 3.80 -32.46 2.81
N ARG A 173 3.21 -33.38 2.03
CA ARG A 173 3.96 -34.53 1.48
C ARG A 173 4.87 -34.15 0.32
N ALA A 174 4.63 -33.00 -0.32
CA ALA A 174 5.46 -32.48 -1.40
C ALA A 174 5.73 -30.97 -1.20
N PRO A 175 6.52 -30.59 -0.17
CA PRO A 175 6.70 -29.18 0.22
C PRO A 175 7.29 -28.32 -0.90
N ASP A 176 8.13 -28.89 -1.77
CA ASP A 176 8.69 -28.20 -2.94
C ASP A 176 7.62 -27.80 -3.97
N ARG A 177 6.59 -28.64 -4.15
CA ARG A 177 5.51 -28.38 -5.11
C ARG A 177 4.44 -27.47 -4.54
N GLU A 178 4.25 -27.53 -3.22
CA GLU A 178 3.31 -26.68 -2.48
C GLU A 178 3.92 -25.34 -2.06
N LEU A 179 5.24 -25.15 -2.24
CA LEU A 179 6.02 -23.98 -1.80
C LEU A 179 5.80 -23.64 -0.31
N LEU A 180 5.85 -24.66 0.55
CA LEU A 180 5.49 -24.51 1.98
C LEU A 180 6.62 -23.95 2.85
N ASP A 181 7.87 -24.06 2.40
CA ASP A 181 9.02 -23.71 3.22
C ASP A 181 10.12 -22.97 2.46
N ALA A 182 11.10 -22.46 3.21
CA ALA A 182 12.22 -21.71 2.66
C ALA A 182 13.07 -22.52 1.68
N ASP A 183 13.16 -23.84 1.81
CA ASP A 183 13.96 -24.68 0.93
C ASP A 183 13.31 -24.81 -0.45
N ALA A 184 11.98 -24.90 -0.51
CA ALA A 184 11.22 -24.83 -1.76
C ALA A 184 11.52 -23.53 -2.53
N TYR A 185 11.58 -22.38 -1.82
CA TYR A 185 11.93 -21.10 -2.44
C TYR A 185 13.41 -20.97 -2.80
N ARG A 186 14.33 -21.57 -2.04
CA ARG A 186 15.77 -21.63 -2.41
C ARG A 186 15.95 -22.33 -3.76
N ARG A 187 15.24 -23.44 -3.99
CA ARG A 187 15.27 -24.13 -5.28
C ARG A 187 14.78 -23.25 -6.42
N LEU A 188 13.71 -22.49 -6.24
CA LEU A 188 13.26 -21.52 -7.25
C LEU A 188 14.31 -20.43 -7.54
N ILE A 189 15.09 -20.03 -6.54
CA ILE A 189 16.22 -19.10 -6.71
C ILE A 189 17.35 -19.76 -7.50
N ASP A 190 17.73 -20.99 -7.15
CA ASP A 190 18.77 -21.76 -7.85
C ASP A 190 18.38 -22.03 -9.31
N GLU A 191 17.10 -22.30 -9.58
CA GLU A 191 16.51 -22.45 -10.91
C GLU A 191 16.34 -21.13 -11.66
N LYS A 192 16.70 -20.00 -11.04
CA LYS A 192 16.58 -18.63 -11.60
C LYS A 192 15.14 -18.24 -11.99
N VAL A 193 14.15 -18.84 -11.34
CA VAL A 193 12.72 -18.49 -11.50
C VAL A 193 12.43 -17.15 -10.83
N VAL A 194 13.08 -16.89 -9.69
CA VAL A 194 12.95 -15.66 -8.90
C VAL A 194 14.30 -15.30 -8.29
N SER A 195 14.63 -14.02 -8.21
CA SER A 195 15.80 -13.58 -7.44
C SER A 195 15.48 -13.46 -5.95
N THR A 196 16.51 -13.57 -5.08
CA THR A 196 16.36 -13.31 -3.65
C THR A 196 15.79 -11.90 -3.38
N ALA A 197 16.18 -10.93 -4.20
CA ALA A 197 15.69 -9.56 -4.09
C ALA A 197 14.18 -9.46 -4.38
N GLU A 198 13.71 -10.08 -5.46
CA GLU A 198 12.28 -10.10 -5.82
C GLU A 198 11.44 -10.84 -4.79
N LEU A 199 11.94 -11.98 -4.26
CA LEU A 199 11.23 -12.73 -3.24
C LEU A 199 11.09 -11.92 -1.93
N ARG A 200 12.18 -11.30 -1.46
CA ARG A 200 12.14 -10.41 -0.28
C ARG A 200 11.24 -9.21 -0.51
N GLN A 201 11.24 -8.64 -1.71
CA GLN A 201 10.39 -7.52 -2.09
C GLN A 201 8.91 -7.90 -2.05
N LEU A 202 8.52 -9.03 -2.65
CA LEU A 202 7.16 -9.55 -2.56
C LEU A 202 6.77 -9.89 -1.11
N GLY A 203 7.66 -10.53 -0.35
CA GLY A 203 7.43 -10.84 1.07
C GLY A 203 7.10 -9.59 1.88
N ARG A 204 7.88 -8.51 1.72
CA ARG A 204 7.62 -7.22 2.38
C ARG A 204 6.32 -6.56 1.92
N ALA A 205 6.02 -6.63 0.63
CA ALA A 205 4.77 -6.09 0.09
C ALA A 205 3.55 -6.81 0.67
N LEU A 206 3.60 -8.14 0.78
CA LEU A 206 2.56 -8.97 1.39
C LEU A 206 2.44 -8.71 2.90
N GLU A 207 3.56 -8.66 3.61
CA GLU A 207 3.61 -8.38 5.05
C GLU A 207 2.95 -7.04 5.38
N ALA A 208 3.30 -5.99 4.64
CA ALA A 208 2.71 -4.67 4.80
C ALA A 208 1.24 -4.63 4.35
N THR A 209 0.86 -5.37 3.29
CA THR A 209 -0.54 -5.47 2.84
C THR A 209 -1.43 -6.15 3.88
N PHE A 210 -0.94 -7.21 4.52
CA PHE A 210 -1.62 -7.88 5.63
C PHE A 210 -1.52 -7.14 6.96
N ALA A 211 -0.78 -6.03 7.01
CA ALA A 211 -0.49 -5.26 8.22
C ALA A 211 0.06 -6.16 9.35
N LEU A 212 0.93 -7.10 9.00
CA LEU A 212 1.60 -7.94 9.99
C LEU A 212 2.67 -7.08 10.67
N SER A 213 2.56 -6.98 12.00
CA SER A 213 3.56 -6.33 12.84
C SER A 213 4.07 -7.33 13.86
N ASP A 214 5.36 -7.29 14.17
CA ASP A 214 5.94 -8.11 15.24
C ASP A 214 5.45 -7.67 16.64
N SER A 215 4.79 -6.51 16.75
CA SER A 215 4.28 -5.94 18.01
C SER A 215 2.82 -6.30 18.34
N GLU A 216 2.05 -6.83 17.39
CA GLU A 216 0.63 -7.15 17.55
C GLU A 216 0.37 -8.63 17.25
N PRO A 217 -0.61 -9.28 17.91
CA PRO A 217 -0.97 -10.65 17.56
C PRO A 217 -1.44 -10.67 16.10
N PRO A 218 -0.98 -11.65 15.30
CA PRO A 218 -1.36 -11.71 13.89
C PRO A 218 -2.88 -11.85 13.76
N PRO A 219 -3.51 -11.09 12.85
CA PRO A 219 -4.95 -11.21 12.61
C PRO A 219 -5.31 -12.64 12.21
N LYS A 220 -6.54 -13.06 12.52
CA LYS A 220 -6.98 -14.42 12.18
C LYS A 220 -7.00 -14.58 10.66
N VAL A 221 -6.66 -15.77 10.18
CA VAL A 221 -6.65 -16.11 8.74
C VAL A 221 -7.98 -15.76 8.06
N VAL A 222 -9.10 -16.01 8.73
CA VAL A 222 -10.44 -15.68 8.22
C VAL A 222 -10.63 -14.17 8.09
N GLU A 223 -10.16 -13.37 9.05
CA GLU A 223 -10.25 -11.91 9.00
C GLU A 223 -9.40 -11.32 7.88
N LEU A 224 -8.23 -11.92 7.61
CA LEU A 224 -7.39 -11.55 6.47
C LEU A 224 -8.06 -11.91 5.14
N ALA A 225 -8.63 -13.11 5.04
CA ALA A 225 -9.36 -13.58 3.86
C ALA A 225 -10.51 -12.62 3.52
N ASP A 226 -11.34 -12.28 4.51
CA ASP A 226 -12.48 -11.36 4.34
C ASP A 226 -12.01 -9.94 3.99
N ARG A 227 -10.98 -9.43 4.68
CA ARG A 227 -10.44 -8.08 4.46
C ARG A 227 -9.91 -7.90 3.05
N HIS A 228 -9.22 -8.91 2.52
CA HIS A 228 -8.54 -8.84 1.22
C HIS A 228 -9.34 -9.52 0.10
N ARG A 229 -10.53 -10.07 0.40
CA ARG A 229 -11.41 -10.77 -0.54
C ARG A 229 -10.69 -11.89 -1.29
N ILE A 230 -9.88 -12.63 -0.56
CA ILE A 230 -9.18 -13.83 -1.04
C ILE A 230 -9.56 -15.00 -0.15
N ASP A 231 -9.40 -16.21 -0.65
CA ASP A 231 -9.70 -17.41 0.12
C ASP A 231 -8.66 -17.70 1.21
N THR A 232 -9.05 -18.47 2.23
CA THR A 232 -8.19 -18.78 3.38
C THR A 232 -6.96 -19.62 3.01
N ASP A 233 -7.06 -20.46 1.98
CA ASP A 233 -5.92 -21.24 1.49
C ASP A 233 -4.88 -20.33 0.83
N ALA A 234 -5.30 -19.31 0.07
CA ALA A 234 -4.41 -18.29 -0.47
C ALA A 234 -3.74 -17.47 0.64
N VAL A 235 -4.48 -17.07 1.69
CA VAL A 235 -3.90 -16.38 2.85
C VAL A 235 -2.79 -17.22 3.48
N LEU A 236 -3.08 -18.49 3.81
CA LEU A 236 -2.10 -19.38 4.43
C LEU A 236 -0.85 -19.54 3.55
N PHE A 237 -1.05 -19.75 2.25
CA PHE A 237 0.05 -19.85 1.28
C PHE A 237 0.92 -18.58 1.25
N TYR A 238 0.32 -17.38 1.32
CA TYR A 238 1.10 -16.14 1.36
C TYR A 238 1.76 -15.89 2.71
N LEU A 239 1.21 -16.37 3.81
CA LEU A 239 1.90 -16.36 5.11
C LEU A 239 3.13 -17.27 5.09
N ASP A 240 3.03 -18.45 4.47
CA ASP A 240 4.16 -19.35 4.26
C ASP A 240 5.27 -18.66 3.43
N LEU A 241 4.88 -17.97 2.35
CA LEU A 241 5.79 -17.17 1.52
C LEU A 241 6.49 -16.06 2.32
N ILE A 242 5.75 -15.29 3.12
CA ILE A 242 6.31 -14.24 3.99
C ILE A 242 7.34 -14.86 4.96
N SER A 243 7.00 -15.99 5.59
CA SER A 243 7.92 -16.67 6.50
C SER A 243 9.19 -17.12 5.78
N ALA A 244 9.07 -17.66 4.57
CA ALA A 244 10.22 -18.06 3.76
C ALA A 244 11.07 -16.85 3.36
N ALA A 245 10.45 -15.76 2.90
CA ALA A 245 11.15 -14.53 2.52
C ALA A 245 11.94 -13.90 3.68
N ARG A 246 11.46 -14.04 4.93
CA ARG A 246 12.17 -13.61 6.15
C ARG A 246 13.39 -14.48 6.50
N LYS A 247 13.39 -15.76 6.11
CA LYS A 247 14.45 -16.74 6.41
C LYS A 247 15.59 -16.74 5.38
N LEU A 248 15.43 -16.04 4.27
CA LEU A 248 16.38 -15.97 3.16
C LEU A 248 17.15 -14.67 3.19
#